data_AF-A0A177BCU0-F1
#
_entry.id   AF-A0A177BCU0-F1
#
_cell.length_a   1.000
_cell.length_b   1.000
_cell.length_c   1.000
_cell.angle_alpha   90.00
_cell.angle_beta   90.00
_cell.angle_gamma   90.00
#
_symmetry.space_group_name_H-M   'P 1'
#
loop_
_entity.id
_entity.type
_entity.pdbx_description
1 polymer ?
#
loop_
_entity_poly.entity_id
_entity_poly.type
_entity_poly.pdbx_seq_one_letter_code
_entity_poly.pdbx_strand_id
1 'polypeptide(L)'
;MDSVKNNENSVSDSNDACIFIYIYSKGSFTMTCSYDMNTCKNVTAESIIMEICRKLAITAFQFNAFALRTLKSNIWLSPNRLMDPFDEQRQHLIFRVRFKPLPQNLDEWKYFDQSGFNYLYEQMVFDFKIGMMMNDTPSNKFVCIYLAMLQYFVECADNHQVPSNDIYDVVCSYIPNDKSCNYEKSYNSIQKIGKYFFNPKSDSIKTKYPINVLKLQFMRYIFKNIEDYMNEKFITPDQKLVSVVSTDRATNIIIECSSPDVIINI
;
A
#
# COMPACT_ATOMS: atom_id res chain seq x y z
N MET A 1 67.06 6.27 3.15
CA MET A 1 66.32 5.28 2.34
C MET A 1 65.23 4.72 3.23
N ASP A 2 64.15 5.48 3.35
CA ASP A 2 63.03 5.11 4.21
C ASP A 2 61.99 4.37 3.36
N SER A 3 61.76 3.11 3.70
CA SER A 3 60.76 2.26 3.09
C SER A 3 59.36 2.70 3.53
N VAL A 4 58.66 3.41 2.65
CA VAL A 4 57.23 3.71 2.77
C VAL A 4 56.47 2.38 2.73
N LYS A 5 55.95 1.95 3.89
CA LYS A 5 54.97 0.86 3.96
C LYS A 5 53.63 1.43 3.52
N ASN A 6 53.20 1.10 2.31
CA ASN A 6 51.83 1.28 1.87
C ASN A 6 50.94 0.37 2.73
N ASN A 7 50.22 0.96 3.67
CA ASN A 7 49.03 0.37 4.25
C ASN A 7 47.95 0.39 3.17
N GLU A 8 47.83 -0.70 2.42
CA GLU A 8 46.61 -1.03 1.71
C GLU A 8 45.53 -1.33 2.76
N ASN A 9 44.86 -0.28 3.22
CA ASN A 9 43.53 -0.45 3.79
C ASN A 9 42.64 -0.97 2.66
N SER A 10 42.48 -2.29 2.63
CA SER A 10 41.38 -2.94 1.93
C SER A 10 40.10 -2.29 2.43
N VAL A 11 39.53 -1.39 1.61
CA VAL A 11 38.14 -1.00 1.71
C VAL A 11 37.37 -2.29 1.51
N SER A 12 36.94 -2.89 2.62
CA SER A 12 36.02 -4.01 2.57
C SER A 12 34.73 -3.46 1.98
N ASP A 13 34.53 -3.67 0.69
CA ASP A 13 33.22 -3.64 0.04
C ASP A 13 32.38 -4.76 0.66
N SER A 14 31.94 -4.57 1.90
CA SER A 14 30.81 -5.33 2.42
C SER A 14 29.59 -4.80 1.67
N ASN A 15 29.32 -5.44 0.53
CA ASN A 15 27.99 -5.44 -0.07
C ASN A 15 27.04 -6.01 1.00
N ASP A 16 26.55 -5.15 1.88
CA ASP A 16 25.59 -5.48 2.94
C ASP A 16 24.24 -5.73 2.28
N ALA A 17 24.14 -6.90 1.63
CA ALA A 17 22.92 -7.38 1.02
C ALA A 17 21.87 -7.49 2.13
N CYS A 18 20.76 -6.78 1.94
CA CYS A 18 19.68 -6.69 2.92
C CYS A 18 18.33 -6.98 2.26
N ILE A 19 17.42 -7.56 3.03
CA ILE A 19 16.02 -7.72 2.66
C ILE A 19 15.22 -6.59 3.29
N PHE A 20 14.58 -5.78 2.46
CA PHE A 20 13.74 -4.66 2.83
C PHE A 20 12.27 -5.06 2.76
N ILE A 21 11.55 -4.86 3.87
CA ILE A 21 10.11 -5.09 3.93
C ILE A 21 9.35 -3.76 3.97
N TYR A 22 8.38 -3.65 3.08
CA TYR A 22 7.48 -2.50 2.97
C TYR A 22 6.09 -2.85 3.51
N ILE A 23 5.47 -1.90 4.21
CA ILE A 23 4.10 -2.00 4.76
C ILE A 23 3.25 -0.83 4.30
N TYR A 24 1.93 -0.99 4.25
CA TYR A 24 1.03 0.14 3.98
C TYR A 24 0.84 1.04 5.19
N SER A 25 0.85 2.34 4.95
CA SER A 25 0.55 3.35 5.96
C SER A 25 0.09 4.64 5.27
N LYS A 26 -1.11 5.10 5.62
CA LYS A 26 -1.69 6.39 5.18
C LYS A 26 -1.73 6.54 3.65
N GLY A 27 -2.15 5.49 2.96
CA GLY A 27 -2.25 5.47 1.50
C GLY A 27 -0.91 5.55 0.75
N SER A 28 0.20 5.24 1.43
CA SER A 28 1.52 4.98 0.86
C SER A 28 2.05 3.64 1.39
N PHE A 29 3.24 3.21 0.96
CA PHE A 29 3.98 2.17 1.66
C PHE A 29 5.32 2.70 2.18
N THR A 30 5.72 2.25 3.36
CA THR A 30 6.95 2.64 4.03
C THR A 30 7.77 1.40 4.36
N MET A 31 9.09 1.52 4.32
CA MET A 31 9.99 0.46 4.76
C MET A 31 9.88 0.32 6.29
N THR A 32 9.56 -0.88 6.79
CA THR A 32 9.37 -1.14 8.23
C THR A 32 10.56 -1.85 8.88
N CYS A 33 11.24 -2.72 8.14
CA CYS A 33 12.41 -3.44 8.62
C CYS A 33 13.35 -3.81 7.48
N SER A 34 14.62 -3.96 7.86
CA SER A 34 15.68 -4.53 7.04
C SER A 34 16.29 -5.72 7.76
N TYR A 35 16.49 -6.83 7.07
CA TYR A 35 17.20 -7.99 7.58
C TYR A 35 18.51 -8.16 6.83
N ASP A 36 19.61 -8.22 7.57
CA ASP A 36 20.97 -8.43 7.05
C ASP A 36 21.39 -9.91 7.07
N MET A 37 22.60 -10.19 6.60
CA MET A 37 23.21 -11.54 6.59
C MET A 37 23.25 -12.24 7.95
N ASN A 38 23.43 -11.52 9.04
CA ASN A 38 23.56 -12.11 10.37
C ASN A 38 22.19 -12.41 10.97
N THR A 39 21.19 -11.60 10.63
CA THR A 39 19.81 -11.72 11.10
C THR A 39 18.97 -12.65 10.21
N CYS A 40 19.32 -12.85 8.93
CA CYS A 40 18.56 -13.70 8.01
C CYS A 40 18.82 -15.21 8.14
N LYS A 41 19.89 -15.66 8.81
CA LYS A 41 20.22 -17.10 8.88
C LYS A 41 19.05 -17.88 9.49
N ASN A 42 18.44 -18.74 8.68
CA ASN A 42 17.28 -19.56 9.02
C ASN A 42 15.97 -18.79 9.28
N VAL A 43 15.86 -17.54 8.83
CA VAL A 43 14.61 -16.79 8.91
C VAL A 43 13.69 -17.20 7.76
N THR A 44 12.44 -17.56 8.09
CA THR A 44 11.41 -17.88 7.11
C THR A 44 10.53 -16.66 6.80
N ALA A 45 9.81 -16.68 5.68
CA ALA A 45 8.78 -15.69 5.38
C ALA A 45 7.74 -15.59 6.49
N GLU A 46 7.32 -16.72 7.05
CA GLU A 46 6.39 -16.78 8.18
C GLU A 46 6.93 -16.04 9.41
N SER A 47 8.20 -16.24 9.76
CA SER A 47 8.83 -15.54 10.89
C SER A 47 8.79 -14.02 10.72
N ILE A 48 9.08 -13.52 9.52
CA ILE A 48 8.99 -12.09 9.19
C ILE A 48 7.54 -11.59 9.28
N ILE A 49 6.59 -12.34 8.72
CA ILE A 49 5.16 -12.03 8.78
C ILE A 49 4.69 -11.88 10.23
N MET A 50 5.03 -12.84 11.10
CA MET A 50 4.67 -12.81 12.52
C MET A 50 5.28 -11.61 13.25
N GLU A 51 6.53 -11.25 12.94
CA GLU A 51 7.17 -10.07 13.52
C GLU A 51 6.45 -8.78 13.12
N ILE A 52 6.11 -8.64 11.84
CA ILE A 52 5.39 -7.46 11.33
C ILE A 52 3.99 -7.39 11.95
N CYS A 53 3.25 -8.49 11.99
CA CYS A 53 1.94 -8.54 12.66
C CYS A 53 2.04 -8.06 14.11
N ARG A 54 3.06 -8.51 14.86
CA ARG A 54 3.28 -8.05 16.24
C ARG A 54 3.55 -6.55 16.32
N LYS A 55 4.40 -6.01 15.44
CA LYS A 55 4.70 -4.57 15.35
C LYS A 55 3.47 -3.73 15.02
N LEU A 56 2.58 -4.25 14.19
CA LEU A 56 1.34 -3.61 13.78
C LEU A 56 0.17 -3.88 14.74
N ALA A 57 0.41 -4.57 15.87
CA ALA A 57 -0.63 -5.00 16.79
C ALA A 57 -1.79 -5.76 16.10
N ILE A 58 -1.47 -6.55 15.09
CA ILE A 58 -2.36 -7.51 14.44
C ILE A 58 -2.30 -8.82 15.23
N THR A 59 -3.45 -9.31 15.65
CA THR A 59 -3.55 -10.52 16.46
C THR A 59 -3.07 -11.76 15.70
N ALA A 60 -2.51 -12.71 16.46
CA ALA A 60 -1.99 -13.94 15.88
C ALA A 60 -3.04 -14.73 15.09
N PHE A 61 -4.31 -14.72 15.47
CA PHE A 61 -5.34 -15.46 14.74
C PHE A 61 -5.43 -15.08 13.24
N GLN A 62 -4.99 -13.87 12.87
CA GLN A 62 -5.05 -13.36 11.51
C GLN A 62 -3.79 -13.56 10.69
N PHE A 63 -2.68 -14.07 11.24
CA PHE A 63 -1.40 -14.09 10.51
C PHE A 63 -1.51 -14.81 9.16
N ASN A 64 -2.35 -15.85 9.09
CA ASN A 64 -2.60 -16.63 7.88
C ASN A 64 -3.25 -15.84 6.73
N ALA A 65 -3.87 -14.70 7.01
CA ALA A 65 -4.42 -13.83 5.97
C ALA A 65 -3.34 -13.04 5.23
N PHE A 66 -2.14 -12.92 5.82
CA PHE A 66 -1.06 -12.09 5.31
C PHE A 66 0.02 -12.93 4.63
N ALA A 67 0.72 -12.32 3.67
CA ALA A 67 1.87 -12.91 3.00
C ALA A 67 2.86 -11.82 2.55
N LEU A 68 4.05 -12.26 2.14
CA LEU A 68 5.05 -11.41 1.52
C LEU A 68 4.98 -11.59 0.00
N ARG A 69 4.99 -10.47 -0.72
CA ARG A 69 5.05 -10.44 -2.19
C ARG A 69 6.33 -9.72 -2.61
N THR A 70 7.05 -10.24 -3.59
CA THR A 70 8.20 -9.54 -4.17
C THR A 70 7.73 -8.33 -4.96
N LEU A 71 8.33 -7.16 -4.76
CA LEU A 71 7.96 -5.95 -5.52
C LEU A 71 8.31 -6.07 -7.00
N LYS A 72 9.50 -6.63 -7.33
CA LYS A 72 10.01 -6.72 -8.71
C LYS A 72 9.21 -7.69 -9.59
N SER A 73 9.02 -8.92 -9.13
CA SER A 73 8.36 -9.98 -9.92
C SER A 73 6.89 -10.19 -9.55
N ASN A 74 6.37 -9.49 -8.54
CA ASN A 74 4.99 -9.62 -8.08
C ASN A 74 4.59 -11.06 -7.67
N ILE A 75 5.55 -11.87 -7.24
CA ILE A 75 5.38 -13.27 -6.80
C ILE A 75 5.19 -13.33 -5.29
N TRP A 76 4.26 -14.16 -4.84
CA TRP A 76 4.07 -14.47 -3.42
C TRP A 76 5.08 -15.48 -2.91
N LEU A 77 5.62 -15.23 -1.72
CA LEU A 77 6.50 -16.18 -1.05
C LEU A 77 5.68 -17.24 -0.30
N SER A 78 6.15 -18.49 -0.35
CA SER A 78 5.66 -19.55 0.54
C SER A 78 6.03 -19.21 1.99
N PRO A 79 5.19 -19.49 2.99
CA PRO A 79 5.50 -19.23 4.41
C PRO A 79 6.83 -19.86 4.85
N ASN A 80 7.11 -21.08 4.38
CA ASN A 80 8.33 -21.83 4.69
C ASN A 80 9.55 -21.38 3.87
N ARG A 81 9.44 -20.34 3.04
CA ARG A 81 10.55 -19.87 2.22
C ARG A 81 11.62 -19.26 3.13
N LEU A 82 12.83 -19.83 3.07
CA LEU A 82 14.00 -19.23 3.70
C LEU A 82 14.39 -17.95 2.97
N MET A 83 14.75 -16.96 3.78
CA MET A 83 15.19 -15.64 3.34
C MET A 83 16.68 -15.67 2.99
N ASP A 84 16.98 -15.24 1.77
CA ASP A 84 18.35 -15.13 1.26
C ASP A 84 18.60 -13.69 0.83
N PRO A 85 19.43 -12.92 1.54
CA PRO A 85 19.69 -11.52 1.21
C PRO A 85 20.41 -11.34 -0.13
N PHE A 86 21.05 -12.38 -0.67
CA PHE A 86 21.71 -12.34 -1.98
C PHE A 86 20.76 -12.60 -3.15
N ASP A 87 19.53 -13.02 -2.89
CA ASP A 87 18.53 -13.15 -3.93
C ASP A 87 17.96 -11.77 -4.29
N GLU A 88 18.59 -11.12 -5.28
CA GLU A 88 18.20 -9.80 -5.78
C GLU A 88 16.71 -9.71 -6.18
N GLN A 89 16.08 -10.82 -6.59
CA GLN A 89 14.66 -10.82 -6.93
C GLN A 89 13.75 -10.70 -5.70
N ARG A 90 14.30 -10.94 -4.50
CA ARG A 90 13.58 -10.99 -3.22
C ARG A 90 14.11 -10.02 -2.17
N GLN A 91 15.04 -9.15 -2.51
CA GLN A 91 15.51 -8.11 -1.60
C GLN A 91 14.41 -7.11 -1.23
N HIS A 92 13.44 -6.85 -2.12
CA HIS A 92 12.36 -5.90 -1.87
C HIS A 92 11.02 -6.63 -1.80
N LEU A 93 10.47 -6.73 -0.59
CA LEU A 93 9.23 -7.45 -0.31
C LEU A 93 8.18 -6.51 0.26
N ILE A 94 6.93 -6.70 -0.13
CA ILE A 94 5.79 -5.98 0.43
C ILE A 94 4.93 -6.95 1.27
N PHE A 95 4.63 -6.53 2.49
CA PHE A 95 3.71 -7.22 3.39
C PHE A 95 2.28 -6.89 3.00
N ARG A 96 1.45 -7.89 2.73
CA ARG A 96 0.11 -7.68 2.17
C ARG A 96 -0.90 -8.68 2.73
N VAL A 97 -2.16 -8.25 2.80
CA VAL A 97 -3.29 -9.19 2.94
C VAL A 97 -3.45 -9.91 1.61
N ARG A 98 -3.24 -11.22 1.65
CA ARG A 98 -3.37 -12.11 0.49
C ARG A 98 -4.75 -12.75 0.46
N PHE A 99 -5.14 -13.38 1.56
CA PHE A 99 -6.42 -14.07 1.68
C PHE A 99 -7.45 -13.10 2.25
N LYS A 100 -8.31 -12.59 1.36
CA LYS A 100 -9.30 -11.55 1.67
C LYS A 100 -10.65 -12.19 1.98
N PRO A 101 -11.45 -11.60 2.89
CA PRO A 101 -12.79 -12.10 3.20
C PRO A 101 -13.71 -11.87 2.00
N LEU A 102 -14.66 -12.77 1.78
CA LEU A 102 -15.62 -12.62 0.70
C LEU A 102 -16.55 -11.43 0.97
N PRO A 103 -16.95 -10.68 -0.07
CA PRO A 103 -17.67 -9.41 0.09
C PRO A 103 -19.10 -9.63 0.60
N GLN A 104 -19.62 -10.83 0.35
CA GLN A 104 -20.97 -11.26 0.67
C GLN A 104 -21.09 -11.72 2.13
N ASN A 105 -19.96 -12.05 2.78
CA ASN A 105 -19.95 -12.63 4.10
C ASN A 105 -19.40 -11.63 5.13
N LEU A 106 -20.29 -10.80 5.68
CA LEU A 106 -19.92 -9.82 6.72
C LEU A 106 -19.38 -10.49 7.98
N ASP A 107 -19.68 -11.77 8.23
CA ASP A 107 -19.13 -12.51 9.35
C ASP A 107 -17.65 -12.83 9.15
N GLU A 108 -17.17 -12.96 7.91
CA GLU A 108 -15.74 -13.14 7.63
C GLU A 108 -14.91 -11.89 7.96
N TRP A 109 -15.54 -10.72 7.97
CA TRP A 109 -14.86 -9.48 8.38
C TRP A 109 -14.57 -9.44 9.87
N LYS A 110 -15.31 -10.22 10.68
CA LYS A 110 -15.04 -10.37 12.12
C LYS A 110 -13.72 -11.12 12.37
N TYR A 111 -13.19 -11.81 11.37
CA TYR A 111 -11.87 -12.42 11.47
C TYR A 111 -10.75 -11.37 11.50
N PHE A 112 -10.98 -10.16 10.99
CA PHE A 112 -10.04 -9.05 11.12
C PHE A 112 -10.31 -8.26 12.39
N ASP A 113 -9.26 -8.05 13.18
CA ASP A 113 -9.28 -7.11 14.29
C ASP A 113 -9.15 -5.70 13.73
N GLN A 114 -9.24 -4.71 14.60
CA GLN A 114 -9.18 -3.32 14.18
C GLN A 114 -7.87 -2.98 13.42
N SER A 115 -6.75 -3.57 13.81
CA SER A 115 -5.44 -3.33 13.18
C SER A 115 -5.37 -3.97 11.80
N GLY A 116 -5.77 -5.23 11.66
CA GLY A 116 -5.82 -5.94 10.40
C GLY A 116 -6.83 -5.32 9.42
N PHE A 117 -7.99 -4.89 9.93
CA PHE A 117 -9.00 -4.17 9.16
C PHE A 117 -8.46 -2.84 8.62
N ASN A 118 -7.81 -2.06 9.49
CA ASN A 118 -7.17 -0.81 9.08
C ASN A 118 -6.07 -1.07 8.04
N TYR A 119 -5.26 -2.11 8.23
CA TYR A 119 -4.20 -2.47 7.28
C TYR A 119 -4.74 -2.83 5.90
N LEU A 120 -5.80 -3.65 5.84
CA LEU A 120 -6.47 -4.00 4.59
C LEU A 120 -7.02 -2.76 3.88
N TYR A 121 -7.62 -1.83 4.63
CA TYR A 121 -8.10 -0.57 4.08
C TYR A 121 -6.95 0.24 3.43
N GLU A 122 -5.83 0.43 4.14
CA GLU A 122 -4.67 1.17 3.62
C GLU A 122 -4.09 0.52 2.36
N GLN A 123 -4.02 -0.82 2.33
CA GLN A 123 -3.62 -1.57 1.14
C GLN A 123 -4.56 -1.27 -0.04
N MET A 124 -5.87 -1.31 0.18
CA MET A 124 -6.88 -1.09 -0.88
C MET A 124 -6.85 0.34 -1.41
N VAL A 125 -6.66 1.33 -0.52
CA VAL A 125 -6.50 2.74 -0.93
C VAL A 125 -5.26 2.91 -1.78
N PHE A 126 -4.14 2.30 -1.38
CA PHE A 126 -2.90 2.37 -2.16
C PHE A 126 -3.07 1.73 -3.54
N ASP A 127 -3.58 0.51 -3.60
CA ASP A 127 -3.80 -0.23 -4.84
C ASP A 127 -4.73 0.53 -5.81
N PHE A 128 -5.75 1.21 -5.26
CA PHE A 128 -6.63 2.09 -6.02
C PHE A 128 -5.87 3.28 -6.62
N LYS A 129 -5.06 3.99 -5.81
CA LYS A 129 -4.28 5.16 -6.24
C LYS A 129 -3.28 4.85 -7.35
N ILE A 130 -2.59 3.72 -7.26
CA ILE A 130 -1.62 3.32 -8.30
C ILE A 130 -2.27 2.67 -9.53
N GLY A 131 -3.61 2.59 -9.56
CA GLY A 131 -4.33 2.06 -10.71
C GLY A 131 -4.18 0.55 -10.90
N MET A 132 -3.85 -0.21 -9.86
CA MET A 132 -3.85 -1.69 -9.94
C MET A 132 -5.25 -2.27 -10.20
N MET A 133 -6.28 -1.44 -10.06
CA MET A 133 -7.69 -1.77 -10.29
C MET A 133 -8.12 -1.27 -11.68
N MET A 134 -7.64 -1.93 -12.74
CA MET A 134 -7.65 -1.37 -14.12
C MET A 134 -8.98 -1.37 -14.87
N ASN A 135 -10.04 -2.01 -14.36
CA ASN A 135 -11.29 -2.21 -15.12
C ASN A 135 -12.47 -1.31 -14.69
N ASP A 136 -12.20 -0.25 -13.94
CA ASP A 136 -13.26 0.55 -13.33
C ASP A 136 -13.79 1.68 -14.22
N THR A 137 -15.12 1.78 -14.31
CA THR A 137 -15.78 2.93 -14.93
C THR A 137 -15.44 4.23 -14.19
N PRO A 138 -15.46 5.40 -14.86
CA PRO A 138 -15.23 6.69 -14.19
C PRO A 138 -16.16 6.92 -12.99
N SER A 139 -17.38 6.36 -13.04
CA SER A 139 -18.35 6.44 -11.94
C SER A 139 -17.90 5.65 -10.70
N ASN A 140 -17.28 4.48 -10.88
CA ASN A 140 -16.73 3.69 -9.76
C ASN A 140 -15.57 4.42 -9.10
N LYS A 141 -14.64 4.92 -9.90
CA LYS A 141 -13.51 5.72 -9.41
C LYS A 141 -13.99 6.93 -8.59
N PHE A 142 -15.04 7.59 -9.05
CA PHE A 142 -15.63 8.73 -8.34
C PHE A 142 -16.16 8.36 -6.95
N VAL A 143 -16.89 7.24 -6.82
CA VAL A 143 -17.41 6.80 -5.53
C VAL A 143 -16.27 6.46 -4.55
N CYS A 144 -15.21 5.81 -5.03
CA CYS A 144 -14.04 5.49 -4.21
C CYS A 144 -13.33 6.77 -3.74
N ILE A 145 -13.10 7.74 -4.64
CA ILE A 145 -12.53 9.05 -4.29
C ILE A 145 -13.41 9.74 -3.25
N TYR A 146 -14.72 9.77 -3.47
CA TYR A 146 -15.67 10.38 -2.53
C TYR A 146 -15.58 9.76 -1.14
N LEU A 147 -15.57 8.42 -1.03
CA LEU A 147 -15.48 7.71 0.26
C LEU A 147 -14.13 7.95 0.95
N ALA A 148 -13.03 7.92 0.21
CA ALA A 148 -11.70 8.19 0.76
C ALA A 148 -11.58 9.64 1.29
N MET A 149 -12.15 10.61 0.57
CA MET A 149 -12.19 11.99 1.02
C MET A 149 -13.04 12.18 2.27
N LEU A 150 -14.23 11.58 2.33
CA LEU A 150 -15.06 11.62 3.52
C LEU A 150 -14.30 11.09 4.74
N GLN A 151 -13.59 9.97 4.58
CA GLN A 151 -12.79 9.39 5.65
C GLN A 151 -11.66 10.34 6.06
N TYR A 152 -10.90 10.91 5.12
CA TYR A 152 -9.87 11.92 5.42
C TYR A 152 -10.44 13.11 6.22
N PHE A 153 -11.60 13.64 5.84
CA PHE A 153 -12.21 14.76 6.58
C PHE A 153 -12.65 14.38 7.98
N VAL A 154 -13.23 13.20 8.16
CA VAL A 154 -13.59 12.69 9.50
C VAL A 154 -12.32 12.52 10.36
N GLU A 155 -11.23 12.00 9.81
CA GLU A 155 -9.94 11.88 10.51
C GLU A 155 -9.36 13.24 10.91
N CYS A 156 -9.36 14.22 10.00
CA CYS A 156 -8.92 15.57 10.34
C CYS A 156 -9.77 16.16 11.47
N ALA A 157 -11.10 16.00 11.40
CA ALA A 157 -12.00 16.48 12.43
C ALA A 157 -11.77 15.77 13.78
N ASP A 158 -11.47 14.48 13.79
CA ASP A 158 -11.14 13.71 15.02
C ASP A 158 -9.81 14.15 15.63
N ASN A 159 -8.83 14.45 14.78
CA ASN A 159 -7.53 14.92 15.21
C ASN A 159 -7.48 16.43 15.48
N HIS A 160 -8.61 17.14 15.41
CA HIS A 160 -8.68 18.61 15.52
C HIS A 160 -7.74 19.33 14.54
N GLN A 161 -7.47 18.69 13.40
CA GLN A 161 -6.66 19.22 12.33
C GLN A 161 -7.56 19.94 11.33
N VAL A 162 -7.10 21.08 10.85
CA VAL A 162 -7.71 21.73 9.69
C VAL A 162 -7.25 20.94 8.46
N PRO A 163 -8.17 20.37 7.67
CA PRO A 163 -7.81 19.79 6.38
C PRO A 163 -7.02 20.80 5.53
N SER A 164 -6.09 20.33 4.71
CA SER A 164 -5.35 21.23 3.82
C SER A 164 -6.32 22.13 3.05
N ASN A 165 -6.02 23.44 3.00
CA ASN A 165 -6.79 24.40 2.20
C ASN A 165 -6.82 23.99 0.72
N ASP A 166 -5.81 23.25 0.28
CA ASP A 166 -5.72 22.64 -1.04
C ASP A 166 -6.41 21.27 -1.05
N ILE A 167 -7.73 21.28 -0.84
CA ILE A 167 -8.60 20.11 -1.04
C ILE A 167 -8.35 19.51 -2.44
N TYR A 168 -7.99 20.34 -3.42
CA TYR A 168 -7.61 19.88 -4.75
C TYR A 168 -6.43 18.92 -4.74
N ASP A 169 -5.35 19.24 -4.03
CA ASP A 169 -4.16 18.38 -3.99
C ASP A 169 -4.47 17.06 -3.26
N VAL A 170 -5.31 17.12 -2.23
CA VAL A 170 -5.81 15.92 -1.55
C VAL A 170 -6.62 15.06 -2.52
N VAL A 171 -7.56 15.64 -3.26
CA VAL A 171 -8.37 14.94 -4.28
C VAL A 171 -7.49 14.31 -5.34
N CYS A 172 -6.57 15.09 -5.90
CA CYS A 172 -5.63 14.65 -6.92
C CYS A 172 -4.74 13.51 -6.42
N SER A 173 -4.40 13.49 -5.12
CA SER A 173 -3.67 12.35 -4.53
C SER A 173 -4.46 11.05 -4.48
N TYR A 174 -5.79 11.11 -4.58
CA TYR A 174 -6.68 9.94 -4.64
C TYR A 174 -7.11 9.58 -6.07
N ILE A 175 -6.85 10.46 -7.05
CA ILE A 175 -7.12 10.17 -8.45
C ILE A 175 -6.10 9.12 -8.90
N PRO A 176 -6.54 7.96 -9.43
CA PRO A 176 -5.63 7.01 -10.03
C PRO A 176 -4.81 7.68 -11.13
N ASN A 177 -3.54 7.31 -11.30
CA ASN A 177 -2.60 7.84 -12.33
C ASN A 177 -3.02 7.59 -13.80
N ASP A 178 -4.31 7.41 -14.05
CA ASP A 178 -4.93 7.16 -15.33
C ASP A 178 -5.35 8.47 -16.00
N LYS A 179 -4.57 8.86 -17.01
CA LYS A 179 -4.78 10.07 -17.84
C LYS A 179 -6.10 10.04 -18.64
N SER A 180 -6.83 8.92 -18.69
CA SER A 180 -8.04 8.78 -19.50
C SER A 180 -9.30 9.39 -18.89
N CYS A 181 -9.31 9.70 -17.59
CA CYS A 181 -10.49 10.22 -16.92
C CYS A 181 -10.48 11.76 -16.86
N ASN A 182 -11.48 12.39 -17.47
CA ASN A 182 -11.70 13.83 -17.32
C ASN A 182 -12.37 14.13 -15.96
N TYR A 183 -11.55 14.34 -14.93
CA TYR A 183 -11.99 14.61 -13.56
C TYR A 183 -12.54 16.03 -13.34
N GLU A 184 -12.53 16.91 -14.34
CA GLU A 184 -12.91 18.32 -14.18
C GLU A 184 -14.40 18.49 -13.81
N LYS A 185 -15.28 17.64 -14.33
CA LYS A 185 -16.71 17.62 -13.93
C LYS A 185 -16.91 17.02 -12.54
N SER A 186 -16.13 16.00 -12.20
CA SER A 186 -16.11 15.37 -10.88
C SER A 186 -15.62 16.33 -9.80
N TYR A 187 -14.64 17.18 -10.14
CA TYR A 187 -14.05 18.19 -9.26
C TYR A 187 -15.07 19.18 -8.71
N ASN A 188 -15.94 19.75 -9.56
CA ASN A 188 -16.98 20.67 -9.11
C ASN A 188 -17.96 20.03 -8.12
N SER A 189 -18.25 18.75 -8.32
CA SER A 189 -19.11 17.98 -7.41
C SER A 189 -18.41 17.72 -6.08
N ILE A 190 -17.13 17.34 -6.13
CA ILE A 190 -16.28 17.09 -4.97
C ILE A 190 -16.04 18.37 -4.16
N GLN A 191 -15.80 19.51 -4.80
CA GLN A 191 -15.67 20.79 -4.10
C GLN A 191 -16.97 21.20 -3.40
N LYS A 192 -18.12 21.02 -4.05
CA LYS A 192 -19.44 21.30 -3.44
C LYS A 192 -19.67 20.42 -2.22
N ILE A 193 -19.31 19.13 -2.32
CA ILE A 193 -19.32 18.19 -1.20
C ILE A 193 -18.40 18.71 -0.10
N GLY A 194 -17.12 18.94 -0.37
CA GLY A 194 -16.17 19.48 0.60
C GLY A 194 -16.76 20.67 1.34
N LYS A 195 -17.21 21.71 0.63
CA LYS A 195 -17.84 22.91 1.22
C LYS A 195 -19.05 22.61 2.12
N TYR A 196 -19.84 21.58 1.80
CA TYR A 196 -20.96 21.12 2.63
C TYR A 196 -20.48 20.46 3.94
N PHE A 197 -19.40 19.67 3.88
CA PHE A 197 -18.77 19.03 5.04
C PHE A 197 -17.99 20.04 5.91
N PHE A 198 -17.49 21.13 5.32
CA PHE A 198 -16.73 22.19 6.01
C PHE A 198 -17.57 23.22 6.77
N ASN A 199 -18.88 23.01 6.94
CA ASN A 199 -19.64 23.87 7.84
C ASN A 199 -19.29 23.51 9.30
N PRO A 200 -18.55 24.36 10.04
CA PRO A 200 -17.90 24.01 11.32
C PRO A 200 -18.86 23.70 12.46
N LYS A 201 -20.17 23.77 12.22
CA LYS A 201 -21.24 23.54 13.20
C LYS A 201 -21.74 22.09 13.25
N SER A 202 -21.08 21.15 12.58
CA SER A 202 -21.64 19.81 12.38
C SER A 202 -20.92 18.72 13.17
N ASP A 203 -21.11 18.72 14.49
CA ASP A 203 -21.01 17.50 15.31
C ASP A 203 -21.89 16.35 14.73
N SER A 204 -22.85 16.71 13.86
CA SER A 204 -23.68 15.78 13.10
C SER A 204 -22.92 14.93 12.08
N ILE A 205 -21.72 15.32 11.60
CA ILE A 205 -21.01 14.53 10.59
C ILE A 205 -20.32 13.31 11.22
N LYS A 206 -19.63 13.49 12.35
CA LYS A 206 -18.95 12.40 13.06
C LYS A 206 -19.94 11.32 13.52
N THR A 207 -21.07 11.77 14.05
CA THR A 207 -22.16 10.88 14.49
C THR A 207 -22.86 10.19 13.32
N LYS A 208 -22.95 10.85 12.16
CA LYS A 208 -23.59 10.29 10.96
C LYS A 208 -22.68 9.35 10.17
N TYR A 209 -21.36 9.54 10.23
CA TYR A 209 -20.39 8.77 9.45
C TYR A 209 -19.22 8.30 10.30
N PRO A 210 -19.40 7.23 11.12
CA PRO A 210 -18.29 6.63 11.85
C PRO A 210 -17.18 6.18 10.88
N ILE A 211 -15.93 6.47 11.21
CA ILE A 211 -14.80 6.24 10.30
C ILE A 211 -14.70 4.78 9.82
N ASN A 212 -14.90 3.81 10.72
CA ASN A 212 -14.88 2.39 10.37
C ASN A 212 -16.00 2.01 9.38
N VAL A 213 -17.14 2.70 9.43
CA VAL A 213 -18.24 2.49 8.48
C VAL A 213 -17.84 3.02 7.11
N LEU A 214 -17.16 4.17 7.02
CA LEU A 214 -16.65 4.70 5.75
C LEU A 214 -15.60 3.77 5.14
N LYS A 215 -14.65 3.28 5.95
CA LYS A 215 -13.65 2.28 5.51
C LYS A 215 -14.32 1.01 4.99
N LEU A 216 -15.30 0.47 5.73
CA LEU A 216 -16.05 -0.71 5.31
C LEU A 216 -16.83 -0.47 4.01
N GLN A 217 -17.46 0.70 3.86
CA GLN A 217 -18.17 1.07 2.63
C GLN A 217 -17.22 1.14 1.44
N PHE A 218 -16.05 1.74 1.61
CA PHE A 218 -15.00 1.78 0.58
C PHE A 218 -14.61 0.35 0.17
N MET A 219 -14.25 -0.48 1.13
CA MET A 219 -13.79 -1.85 0.82
C MET A 219 -14.88 -2.71 0.19
N ARG A 220 -16.13 -2.62 0.68
CA ARG A 220 -17.28 -3.30 0.06
C ARG A 220 -17.53 -2.82 -1.36
N TYR A 221 -17.35 -1.53 -1.62
CA TYR A 221 -17.52 -0.97 -2.96
C TYR A 221 -16.48 -1.54 -3.93
N ILE A 222 -15.20 -1.52 -3.54
CA ILE A 222 -14.11 -2.10 -4.31
C ILE A 222 -14.39 -3.58 -4.59
N PHE A 223 -14.67 -4.36 -3.55
CA PHE A 223 -14.89 -5.78 -3.71
C PHE A 223 -16.11 -6.16 -4.55
N LYS A 224 -17.17 -5.35 -4.51
CA LYS A 224 -18.38 -5.58 -5.30
C LYS A 224 -18.15 -5.28 -6.78
N ASN A 225 -17.40 -4.22 -7.08
CA ASN A 225 -17.31 -3.68 -8.44
C ASN A 225 -15.99 -4.04 -9.15
N ILE A 226 -14.99 -4.52 -8.42
CA ILE A 226 -13.66 -4.83 -8.93
C ILE A 226 -13.37 -6.30 -8.68
N GLU A 227 -13.93 -7.15 -9.53
CA GLU A 227 -13.80 -8.61 -9.47
C GLU A 227 -12.33 -9.07 -9.43
N ASP A 228 -11.47 -8.37 -10.18
CA ASP A 228 -10.04 -8.62 -10.27
C ASP A 228 -9.27 -8.35 -8.96
N TYR A 229 -9.85 -7.60 -8.02
CA TYR A 229 -9.18 -7.30 -6.76
C TYR A 229 -9.23 -8.48 -5.78
N MET A 230 -10.29 -9.29 -5.87
CA MET A 230 -10.45 -10.50 -5.07
C MET A 230 -9.68 -11.68 -5.67
N ASN A 231 -9.59 -11.73 -6.99
CA ASN A 231 -9.04 -12.87 -7.70
C ASN A 231 -7.60 -12.59 -8.14
N GLU A 232 -6.64 -13.35 -7.59
CA GLU A 232 -5.30 -13.41 -8.16
C GLU A 232 -5.39 -14.05 -9.55
N LYS A 233 -5.34 -13.24 -10.61
CA LYS A 233 -5.12 -13.77 -11.95
C LYS A 233 -3.69 -14.28 -12.02
N PHE A 234 -3.54 -15.57 -12.27
CA PHE A 234 -2.23 -16.12 -12.65
C PHE A 234 -1.88 -15.52 -14.01
N ILE A 235 -0.97 -14.56 -14.00
CA ILE A 235 -0.39 -14.03 -15.23
C ILE A 235 0.41 -15.16 -15.86
N THR A 236 -0.02 -15.64 -17.03
CA THR A 236 0.79 -16.53 -17.85
C THR A 236 2.03 -15.77 -18.34
N PRO A 237 3.18 -16.45 -18.52
CA PRO A 237 4.50 -15.81 -18.76
C PRO A 237 4.55 -14.76 -19.88
N ASP A 238 3.59 -14.76 -20.81
CA ASP A 238 3.57 -13.89 -21.98
C ASP A 238 2.97 -12.49 -21.74
N GLN A 239 2.42 -12.18 -20.56
CA GLN A 239 1.96 -10.81 -20.25
C GLN A 239 3.07 -10.04 -19.55
N LYS A 240 3.57 -8.98 -20.21
CA LYS A 240 4.63 -8.11 -19.69
C LYS A 240 4.26 -7.55 -18.32
N LEU A 241 5.07 -7.88 -17.32
CA LEU A 241 4.99 -7.38 -15.95
C LEU A 241 5.50 -5.94 -15.87
N VAL A 242 4.82 -5.14 -15.05
CA VAL A 242 5.26 -3.82 -14.57
C VAL A 242 6.64 -3.99 -13.91
N SER A 243 7.68 -3.38 -14.48
CA SER A 243 9.03 -3.35 -13.92
C SER A 243 9.12 -2.30 -12.82
N VAL A 244 9.61 -2.71 -11.66
CA VAL A 244 10.08 -1.77 -10.63
C VAL A 244 11.58 -1.57 -10.87
N VAL A 245 11.96 -0.38 -11.32
CA VAL A 245 13.37 0.01 -11.47
C VAL A 245 13.76 0.83 -10.24
N SER A 246 14.68 0.29 -9.46
CA SER A 246 15.35 1.01 -8.36
C SER A 246 16.65 1.59 -8.93
N THR A 247 16.80 2.92 -8.86
CA THR A 247 18.08 3.58 -9.11
C THR A 247 18.51 4.32 -7.85
N ASP A 248 19.60 3.82 -7.27
CA ASP A 248 20.54 4.42 -6.32
C ASP A 248 20.04 5.38 -5.22
N ARG A 249 20.20 4.90 -3.98
CA ARG A 249 20.49 5.60 -2.69
C ARG A 249 19.63 6.81 -2.26
N ALA A 250 18.74 7.30 -3.11
CA ALA A 250 17.62 8.17 -2.79
C ALA A 250 16.36 7.43 -3.26
N THR A 251 15.38 7.26 -2.37
CA THR A 251 14.29 6.28 -2.44
C THR A 251 13.25 6.56 -3.52
N ASN A 252 13.61 6.82 -4.77
CA ASN A 252 12.66 6.91 -5.88
C ASN A 252 12.35 5.50 -6.38
N ILE A 253 11.14 5.02 -6.09
CA ILE A 253 10.62 3.76 -6.63
C ILE A 253 9.84 4.12 -7.89
N ILE A 254 10.44 3.88 -9.06
CA ILE A 254 9.75 4.07 -10.35
C ILE A 254 8.92 2.81 -10.63
N ILE A 255 7.60 3.00 -10.76
CA ILE A 255 6.66 1.96 -11.18
C ILE A 255 6.38 2.16 -12.66
N GLU A 256 7.03 1.39 -13.54
CA GLU A 256 6.79 1.46 -14.98
C GLU A 256 5.52 0.70 -15.36
N CYS A 257 4.40 1.41 -15.42
CA CYS A 257 3.18 0.88 -16.03
C CYS A 257 3.35 0.78 -17.55
N SER A 258 2.63 -0.15 -18.20
CA SER A 258 2.65 -0.40 -19.66
C SER A 258 2.06 0.74 -20.54
N SER A 259 2.09 1.97 -20.04
CA SER A 259 1.72 3.23 -20.68
C SER A 259 2.79 4.27 -20.28
N PRO A 260 3.29 5.10 -21.21
CA PRO A 260 4.63 5.68 -21.12
C PRO A 260 4.88 6.45 -19.82
N ASP A 261 5.91 5.98 -19.12
CA ASP A 261 6.72 6.56 -18.04
C ASP A 261 5.97 7.40 -17.00
N VAL A 262 5.59 6.74 -15.89
CA VAL A 262 5.20 7.40 -14.63
C VAL A 262 6.39 7.32 -13.68
N ILE A 263 7.12 8.43 -13.56
CA ILE A 263 8.14 8.61 -12.51
C ILE A 263 7.40 9.05 -11.24
N ILE A 264 7.34 8.16 -10.24
CA ILE A 264 6.92 8.54 -8.88
C ILE A 264 8.20 8.99 -8.16
N ASN A 265 8.36 10.31 -7.98
CA ASN A 265 9.34 10.83 -7.03
C ASN A 265 8.77 10.68 -5.62
N ILE A 266 9.50 10.00 -4.73
CA ILE A 266 9.16 9.84 -3.30
C ILE A 266 10.03 10.78 -2.48
#